data_AF-A0A1Y4S205-F1
#
_entry.id   AF-A0A1Y4S205-F1
#
_cell.length_a   1.000
_cell.length_b   1.000
_cell.length_c   1.000
_cell.angle_alpha   90.00
_cell.angle_beta   90.00
_cell.angle_gamma   90.00
#
_symmetry.space_group_name_H-M   'P 1'
#
loop_
_entity.id
_entity.type
_entity.pdbx_description
1 polymer ?
#
loop_
_entity_poly.entity_id
_entity_poly.type
_entity_poly.pdbx_seq_one_letter_code
_entity_poly.pdbx_strand_id
1 'polypeptide(L)'
;MADKMLYPGSILALRADAADRLMASGNGDAALLYLHLLRVGGPFRPQGAVHALKWDPGRAEEAFQALVKLGLADAAQRETTP
;
A
#
# COMPACT_ATOMS: atom_id res chain seq x y z
N MET A 1 7.80 -3.25 29.98
CA MET A 1 7.72 -2.34 28.82
C MET A 1 7.01 -3.10 27.73
N ALA A 2 5.80 -2.70 27.36
CA ALA A 2 4.89 -3.51 26.56
C ALA A 2 5.36 -3.57 25.10
N ASP A 3 6.00 -4.67 24.74
CA ASP A 3 6.15 -5.09 23.36
C ASP A 3 4.74 -5.31 22.81
N LYS A 4 4.27 -4.38 21.99
CA LYS A 4 2.98 -4.47 21.33
C LYS A 4 3.11 -5.48 20.20
N MET A 5 3.27 -6.75 20.58
CA MET A 5 3.15 -7.91 19.69
C MET A 5 1.87 -7.73 18.89
N LEU A 6 2.01 -7.68 17.58
CA LEU A 6 0.89 -7.71 16.65
C LEU A 6 0.18 -9.04 16.86
N TYR A 7 -0.94 -9.02 17.60
CA TYR A 7 -1.68 -10.23 17.97
C TYR A 7 -1.96 -11.12 16.74
N PRO A 8 -1.68 -12.44 16.80
CA PRO A 8 -2.11 -13.38 15.78
C PRO A 8 -3.64 -13.35 15.72
N GLY A 9 -4.19 -12.96 14.58
CA GLY A 9 -5.64 -12.79 14.39
C GLY A 9 -6.03 -11.62 13.49
N SER A 10 -5.13 -10.64 13.29
CA SER A 10 -5.28 -9.61 12.24
C SER A 10 -4.41 -9.96 11.03
N ILE A 11 -4.55 -11.19 10.51
CA ILE A 11 -3.74 -11.65 9.38
C ILE A 11 -4.19 -10.88 8.13
N LEU A 12 -3.29 -10.04 7.62
CA LEU A 12 -3.41 -9.47 6.29
C LEU A 12 -2.99 -10.53 5.29
N ALA A 13 -3.98 -11.20 4.69
CA ALA A 13 -3.75 -12.14 3.62
C ALA A 13 -3.35 -11.38 2.36
N LEU A 14 -2.12 -11.61 1.92
CA LEU A 14 -1.57 -11.13 0.66
C LEU A 14 -1.22 -12.36 -0.19
N ARG A 15 -1.53 -12.33 -1.49
CA ARG A 15 -1.04 -13.35 -2.41
C ARG A 15 0.49 -13.35 -2.46
N ALA A 16 1.09 -14.54 -2.46
CA ALA A 16 2.54 -14.70 -2.46
C ALA A 16 3.22 -14.04 -3.66
N ASP A 17 2.59 -14.09 -4.84
CA ASP A 17 3.08 -13.44 -6.06
C ASP A 17 3.20 -11.91 -5.92
N ALA A 18 2.27 -11.28 -5.22
CA ALA A 18 2.31 -9.86 -4.96
C ALA A 18 3.36 -9.51 -3.88
N ALA A 19 3.55 -10.35 -2.87
CA ALA A 19 4.66 -10.21 -1.93
C ALA A 19 6.02 -10.33 -2.65
N ASP A 20 6.19 -11.32 -3.53
CA ASP A 20 7.42 -11.52 -4.29
C ASP A 20 7.73 -10.33 -5.22
N ARG A 21 6.72 -9.78 -5.90
CA ARG A 21 6.86 -8.58 -6.73
C ARG A 21 7.24 -7.35 -5.92
N LEU A 22 6.65 -7.17 -4.73
CA LEU A 22 7.02 -6.09 -3.81
C LEU A 22 8.48 -6.24 -3.35
N MET A 23 8.87 -7.44 -2.93
CA MET A 23 10.24 -7.74 -2.53
C MET A 23 11.24 -7.52 -3.68
N ALA A 24 10.90 -7.97 -4.90
CA ALA A 24 11.73 -7.79 -6.08
C ALA A 24 11.88 -6.32 -6.50
N SER A 25 10.85 -5.50 -6.25
CA SER A 25 10.89 -4.06 -6.56
C SER A 25 11.84 -3.26 -5.68
N GLY A 26 12.14 -3.76 -4.47
CA GLY A 26 12.95 -3.04 -3.47
C GLY A 26 12.34 -1.71 -2.99
N ASN A 27 11.09 -1.40 -3.35
CA ASN A 27 10.45 -0.13 -2.99
C ASN A 27 9.62 -0.29 -1.70
N GLY A 28 10.19 0.18 -0.58
CA GLY A 28 9.54 0.15 0.73
C GLY A 28 8.26 0.98 0.79
N ASP A 29 8.19 2.08 0.04
CA ASP A 29 7.00 2.93 0.00
C ASP A 29 5.87 2.27 -0.77
N ALA A 30 6.18 1.60 -1.89
CA ALA A 30 5.19 0.78 -2.60
C ALA A 30 4.63 -0.33 -1.69
N ALA A 31 5.50 -1.02 -0.94
CA ALA A 31 5.08 -2.07 -0.01
C ALA A 31 4.17 -1.56 1.12
N LEU A 32 4.56 -0.45 1.76
CA LEU A 32 3.76 0.16 2.82
C LEU A 32 2.41 0.66 2.31
N LEU A 33 2.38 1.25 1.11
CA LEU A 33 1.14 1.69 0.49
C LEU A 33 0.22 0.52 0.17
N TYR A 34 0.78 -0.57 -0.37
CA TYR A 34 0.01 -1.76 -0.71
C TYR A 34 -0.60 -2.43 0.53
N LEU A 35 0.16 -2.51 1.63
CA LEU A 35 -0.36 -2.97 2.92
C LEU A 35 -1.47 -2.06 3.47
N HIS A 36 -1.34 -0.73 3.28
CA HIS A 36 -2.38 0.22 3.65
C HIS A 36 -3.67 -0.01 2.85
N LEU A 37 -3.56 -0.23 1.54
CA LEU A 37 -4.71 -0.55 0.67
C LEU A 37 -5.42 -1.82 1.12
N LEU A 38 -4.66 -2.88 1.40
CA LEU A 38 -5.23 -4.12 1.90
C LEU A 38 -5.92 -3.93 3.26
N ARG A 39 -5.39 -3.05 4.12
CA ARG A 39 -5.97 -2.74 5.43
C ARG A 39 -7.26 -1.92 5.34
N VAL A 40 -7.33 -0.97 4.41
CA VAL A 40 -8.52 -0.11 4.19
C VAL A 40 -9.60 -0.87 3.41
N GLY A 41 -9.22 -1.87 2.59
CA GLY A 41 -10.15 -2.70 1.82
C GLY A 41 -10.88 -1.92 0.72
N GLY A 42 -10.29 -0.84 0.22
CA GLY A 42 -10.91 0.10 -0.71
C GLY A 42 -9.95 0.64 -1.77
N PRO A 43 -10.46 1.47 -2.71
CA PRO A 43 -9.65 2.08 -3.75
C PRO A 43 -8.57 3.01 -3.18
N PHE A 44 -7.46 3.15 -3.90
CA PHE A 44 -6.38 4.05 -3.54
C PHE A 44 -6.85 5.50 -3.61
N ARG A 45 -6.90 6.14 -2.44
CA ARG A 45 -7.13 7.58 -2.30
C ARG A 45 -5.81 8.26 -1.93
N PRO A 46 -5.23 9.10 -2.80
CA PRO A 46 -3.98 9.79 -2.47
C PRO A 46 -4.14 10.66 -1.22
N GLN A 47 -5.28 11.36 -1.05
CA GLN A 47 -5.54 12.14 0.17
C GLN A 47 -5.69 11.26 1.42
N GLY A 48 -6.32 10.09 1.29
CA GLY A 48 -6.47 9.13 2.39
C GLY A 48 -5.12 8.54 2.81
N ALA A 49 -4.27 8.20 1.85
CA ALA A 49 -2.92 7.71 2.10
C ALA A 49 -2.02 8.80 2.70
N VAL A 50 -2.09 10.04 2.21
CA VAL A 50 -1.37 11.20 2.79
C VAL A 50 -1.78 11.40 4.25
N HIS A 51 -3.08 11.31 4.59
CA HIS A 51 -3.53 11.45 5.97
C HIS A 51 -3.18 10.25 6.86
N ALA A 52 -3.31 9.02 6.34
CA ALA A 52 -3.09 7.81 7.12
C ALA A 52 -1.61 7.47 7.31
N LEU A 53 -0.78 7.72 6.29
CA LEU A 53 0.66 7.45 6.31
C LEU A 53 1.50 8.70 6.61
N LYS A 54 0.89 9.89 6.65
CA LYS A 54 1.57 11.20 6.77
C LYS A 54 2.64 11.41 5.70
N TRP A 55 2.39 10.89 4.50
CA TRP A 55 3.29 11.04 3.37
C TRP A 55 2.96 12.28 2.57
N ASP A 56 3.96 12.85 1.91
CA ASP A 56 3.71 13.88 0.90
C ASP A 56 2.92 13.30 -0.28
N PRO A 57 2.05 14.10 -0.93
CA PRO A 57 1.27 13.65 -2.07
C PRO A 57 2.14 13.15 -3.23
N GLY A 58 3.33 13.74 -3.43
CA GLY A 58 4.31 13.26 -4.42
C GLY A 58 4.85 11.87 -4.10
N ARG A 59 5.18 11.61 -2.83
CA ARG A 59 5.68 10.30 -2.38
C ARG A 59 4.62 9.21 -2.50
N ALA A 60 3.37 9.52 -2.14
CA ALA A 60 2.26 8.59 -2.28
C ALA A 60 1.97 8.28 -3.77
N GLU A 61 2.07 9.26 -4.65
CA GLU A 61 1.91 9.07 -6.09
C GLU A 61 3.05 8.22 -6.67
N GLU A 62 4.31 8.48 -6.32
CA GLU A 62 5.46 7.68 -6.77
C GLU A 62 5.34 6.21 -6.33
N ALA A 63 4.94 5.97 -5.07
CA ALA A 63 4.68 4.63 -4.57
C ALA A 63 3.54 3.94 -5.34
N PHE A 64 2.47 4.66 -5.65
CA PHE A 64 1.37 4.13 -6.44
C PHE A 64 1.80 3.80 -7.88
N GLN A 65 2.55 4.68 -8.53
CA GLN A 65 3.12 4.45 -9.86
C GLN A 65 4.04 3.23 -9.89
N ALA A 66 4.84 3.03 -8.84
CA ALA A 66 5.64 1.83 -8.69
C ALA A 66 4.77 0.56 -8.59
N LEU A 67 3.68 0.59 -7.81
CA LEU A 67 2.73 -0.53 -7.74
C LEU A 67 2.05 -0.83 -9.07
N VAL A 68 1.67 0.20 -9.83
CA VAL A 68 1.08 0.05 -11.18
C VAL A 68 2.10 -0.58 -12.13
N LYS A 69 3.37 -0.14 -12.11
CA LYS A 69 4.44 -0.75 -12.92
C LYS A 69 4.68 -2.22 -12.58
N LEU A 70 4.48 -2.62 -11.33
CA LEU A 70 4.61 -4.01 -10.88
C LEU A 70 3.37 -4.86 -11.20
N GLY A 71 2.30 -4.25 -11.70
CA GLY A 71 1.00 -4.89 -11.93
C GLY A 71 0.29 -5.29 -10.63
N LEU A 72 0.60 -4.60 -9.53
CA LEU A 72 0.06 -4.86 -8.19
C LEU A 72 -1.12 -3.96 -7.85
N ALA A 73 -1.16 -2.77 -8.42
CA ALA A 73 -2.29 -1.86 -8.34
C ALA A 73 -2.77 -1.55 -9.75
N ASP A 74 -4.08 -1.51 -9.95
CA ASP A 74 -4.64 -1.03 -11.20
C ASP A 74 -4.80 0.49 -11.12
N ALA A 75 -4.50 1.21 -12.19
CA ALA A 75 -4.81 2.63 -12.29
C ALA A 75 -6.32 2.87 -12.12
N ALA A 76 -7.16 1.89 -12.45
CA ALA A 76 -8.60 1.93 -12.20
C ALA A 76 -8.99 1.90 -10.70
N GLN A 77 -8.10 1.42 -9.83
CA GLN A 77 -8.32 1.46 -8.37
C GLN A 77 -7.93 2.80 -7.76
N ARG A 78 -7.36 3.72 -8.54
CA ARG A 78 -7.12 5.10 -8.10
C ARG A 78 -8.43 5.86 -8.12
N GLU A 79 -8.90 6.26 -6.95
CA GLU A 79 -10.03 7.17 -6.87
C GLU A 79 -9.53 8.59 -7.13
N THR A 80 -9.62 8.98 -8.41
CA THR A 80 -9.46 10.37 -8.84
C THR A 80 -10.78 11.07 -8.54
N THR A 81 -10.97 11.54 -7.31
CA THR A 81 -12.08 12.46 -7.03
C THR A 81 -11.81 13.78 -7.76
N PRO A 82 -12.78 14.30 -8.54
CA PRO A 82 -12.66 15.58 -9.25
C PRO A 82 -12.59 16.79 -8.32
#